data_AF-A0A842UHB0-F1
#
_entry.id   AF-A0A842UHB0-F1
#
_cell.length_a   1.000
_cell.length_b   1.000
_cell.length_c   1.000
_cell.angle_alpha   90.00
_cell.angle_beta   90.00
_cell.angle_gamma   90.00
#
_symmetry.space_group_name_H-M   'P 1'
#
loop_
_entity.id
_entity.type
_entity.pdbx_description
1 polymer ?
#
loop_
_entity_poly.entity_id
_entity_poly.type
_entity_poly.pdbx_seq_one_letter_code
_entity_poly.pdbx_strand_id
1 'polypeptide(L)'
;MYGIEIQILGYQRSGLHAVANWIMGLYDTAVYKNDAGVNVYEGIYSPVLYENGVQVGTYSEYPKAQAVLIGHESGSVKGIKNYLSHEAYLSSKRTCASRHGAAQFAEDTVLVYNVRDPFNSLASAWKFFRKKDKVLNFSSLWLEYAREYVGETDHLKDLPHMFVLFNKWRSSKEYRRKLARQLGRPFNDRNLNKMLGYGSGSSFSGTTHQKDASKLDVENRWKTFEDDPFYKSIFEKQPEIVRLSKRVFDFVPPPFEHLL
;
A
#
# COMPACT_ATOMS: atom_id res chain seq x y z
N MET A 1 19.90 17.70 0.63
CA MET A 1 18.49 17.44 1.01
C MET A 1 18.41 15.97 1.32
N TYR A 2 18.28 15.64 2.61
CA TYR A 2 18.33 14.27 3.11
C TYR A 2 17.15 13.47 2.52
N GLY A 3 17.43 12.35 1.87
CA GLY A 3 16.38 11.44 1.39
C GLY A 3 15.61 10.86 2.57
N ILE A 4 14.44 10.27 2.31
CA ILE A 4 13.68 9.43 3.24
C ILE A 4 13.39 8.10 2.57
N GLU A 5 13.48 6.99 3.31
CA GLU A 5 13.01 5.69 2.85
C GLU A 5 11.60 5.44 3.38
N ILE A 6 10.66 5.13 2.49
CA ILE A 6 9.26 4.86 2.83
C ILE A 6 8.91 3.45 2.39
N GLN A 7 8.66 2.60 3.36
CA GLN A 7 8.23 1.22 3.14
C GLN A 7 6.70 1.19 3.18
N ILE A 8 6.07 0.98 2.03
CA ILE A 8 4.62 0.97 1.93
C ILE A 8 4.16 -0.48 1.99
N LEU A 9 3.49 -0.81 3.09
CA LEU A 9 2.91 -2.11 3.33
C LEU A 9 1.46 -2.14 2.91
N GLY A 10 1.12 -3.17 2.16
CA GLY A 10 -0.24 -3.45 1.79
C GLY A 10 -0.35 -4.87 1.28
N TYR A 11 -1.59 -5.29 1.18
CA TYR A 11 -1.96 -6.55 0.55
C TYR A 11 -2.52 -6.19 -0.85
N GLN A 12 -2.28 -7.03 -1.86
CA GLN A 12 -2.73 -6.80 -3.25
C GLN A 12 -4.17 -6.27 -3.30
N ARG A 13 -4.54 -5.24 -4.08
CA ARG A 13 -5.93 -4.67 -4.07
C ARG A 13 -6.32 -3.85 -2.83
N SER A 14 -5.43 -3.63 -1.86
CA SER A 14 -5.59 -2.64 -0.78
C SER A 14 -5.59 -1.19 -1.29
N GLY A 15 -5.16 -0.95 -2.53
CA GLY A 15 -4.98 0.40 -3.08
C GLY A 15 -3.60 1.00 -2.83
N LEU A 16 -2.63 0.18 -2.41
CA LEU A 16 -1.24 0.56 -2.15
C LEU A 16 -0.64 1.47 -3.22
N HIS A 17 -0.74 1.13 -4.51
CA HIS A 17 -0.17 1.96 -5.58
C HIS A 17 -0.75 3.36 -5.66
N ALA A 18 -2.04 3.52 -5.35
CA ALA A 18 -2.68 4.84 -5.37
C ALA A 18 -2.16 5.70 -4.20
N VAL A 19 -2.00 5.09 -3.03
CA VAL A 19 -1.37 5.73 -1.87
C VAL A 19 0.10 6.06 -2.16
N ALA A 20 0.86 5.11 -2.72
CA ALA A 20 2.26 5.31 -3.09
C ALA A 20 2.41 6.47 -4.09
N ASN A 21 1.57 6.52 -5.12
CA ASN A 21 1.61 7.59 -6.10
C ASN A 21 1.29 8.96 -5.49
N TRP A 22 0.33 9.01 -4.56
CA TRP A 22 0.01 10.22 -3.82
C TRP A 22 1.17 10.67 -2.93
N ILE A 23 1.80 9.74 -2.19
CA ILE A 23 2.99 10.04 -1.37
C ILE A 23 4.12 10.58 -2.25
N MET A 24 4.39 9.98 -3.41
CA MET A 24 5.40 10.52 -4.34
C MET A 24 5.09 11.96 -4.77
N GLY A 25 3.81 12.31 -4.92
CA GLY A 25 3.41 13.68 -5.21
C GLY A 25 3.77 14.69 -4.11
N LEU A 26 4.06 14.26 -2.89
CA LEU A 26 4.53 15.12 -1.80
C LEU A 26 6.00 15.54 -1.96
N TYR A 27 6.71 14.96 -2.93
CA TYR A 27 8.12 15.21 -3.21
C TYR A 27 8.29 15.76 -4.63
N ASP A 28 9.30 16.59 -4.81
CA ASP A 28 9.71 17.07 -6.14
C ASP A 28 10.41 15.95 -6.91
N THR A 29 11.19 15.11 -6.22
CA THR A 29 11.79 13.90 -6.79
C THR A 29 11.56 12.70 -5.87
N ALA A 30 11.02 11.62 -6.43
CA ALA A 30 10.78 10.37 -5.71
C ALA A 30 11.14 9.17 -6.59
N VAL A 31 11.66 8.11 -5.98
CA VAL A 31 11.85 6.81 -6.63
C VAL A 31 10.83 5.85 -6.10
N TYR A 32 10.21 5.07 -6.97
CA TYR A 32 9.36 3.95 -6.57
C TYR A 32 9.96 2.63 -7.05
N LYS A 33 9.99 1.64 -6.17
CA LYS A 33 10.24 0.24 -6.52
C LYS A 33 9.11 -0.62 -5.98
N ASN A 34 8.52 -1.42 -6.86
CA ASN A 34 7.49 -2.37 -6.48
C ASN A 34 8.12 -3.74 -6.17
N ASP A 35 7.74 -4.33 -5.03
CA ASP A 35 8.21 -5.63 -4.54
C ASP A 35 9.74 -5.74 -4.56
N ALA A 36 10.39 -5.12 -3.57
CA ALA A 36 11.82 -5.30 -3.35
C ALA A 36 12.10 -6.70 -2.77
N GLY A 37 13.12 -7.37 -3.31
CA GLY A 37 13.71 -8.55 -2.66
C GLY A 37 14.43 -8.16 -1.38
N VAL A 38 14.98 -9.15 -0.67
CA VAL A 38 15.75 -8.95 0.58
C VAL A 38 16.98 -8.03 0.35
N ASN A 39 17.47 -7.96 -0.88
CA ASN A 39 18.45 -6.99 -1.34
C ASN A 39 17.73 -5.83 -2.07
N VAL A 40 18.06 -4.56 -1.76
CA VAL A 40 17.42 -3.41 -2.41
C VAL A 40 17.60 -3.41 -3.93
N TYR A 41 18.65 -4.03 -4.46
CA TYR A 41 18.84 -4.17 -5.91
C TYR A 41 18.00 -5.32 -6.49
N GLU A 42 17.65 -6.33 -5.70
CA GLU A 42 16.79 -7.44 -6.10
C GLU A 42 15.31 -7.06 -6.05
N GLY A 43 14.51 -7.72 -6.88
CA GLY A 43 13.10 -7.45 -7.07
C GLY A 43 12.72 -7.69 -8.53
N ILE A 44 11.44 -7.86 -8.78
CA ILE A 44 10.94 -8.13 -10.14
C ILE A 44 11.09 -6.88 -11.03
N TYR A 45 11.13 -5.71 -10.40
CA TYR A 45 10.99 -4.44 -11.09
C TYR A 45 12.13 -3.48 -10.79
N SER A 46 12.61 -2.82 -11.84
CA SER A 46 13.60 -1.77 -11.77
C SER A 46 13.06 -0.52 -11.05
N PRO A 47 13.90 0.21 -10.29
CA PRO A 47 13.55 1.53 -9.76
C PRO A 47 13.05 2.50 -10.83
N VAL A 48 11.99 3.23 -10.52
CA VAL A 48 11.38 4.22 -11.41
C VAL A 48 11.48 5.61 -10.77
N LEU A 49 12.09 6.57 -11.48
CA LEU A 49 12.17 7.96 -11.05
C LEU A 49 10.90 8.72 -11.44
N TYR A 50 10.41 9.51 -10.49
CA TYR A 50 9.34 10.47 -10.68
C TYR A 50 9.84 11.86 -10.32
N GLU A 51 9.55 12.82 -11.19
CA GLU A 51 9.78 14.24 -10.95
C GLU A 51 8.45 14.98 -11.01
N ASN A 52 8.13 15.72 -9.96
CA ASN A 52 6.86 16.42 -9.79
C ASN A 52 5.63 15.53 -10.06
N GLY A 53 5.75 14.25 -9.74
CA GLY A 53 4.71 13.25 -9.94
C GLY A 53 4.54 12.75 -11.38
N VAL A 54 5.52 12.99 -12.26
CA VAL A 54 5.60 12.46 -13.62
C VAL A 54 6.74 11.45 -13.68
N GLN A 55 6.48 10.28 -14.26
CA GLN A 55 7.52 9.27 -14.48
C GLN A 55 8.54 9.80 -15.49
N VAL A 56 9.81 9.83 -15.09
CA VAL A 56 10.93 10.33 -15.93
C VAL A 56 11.69 9.17 -16.57
N GLY A 57 11.85 8.06 -15.86
CA GLY A 57 12.60 6.93 -16.39
C GLY A 57 12.66 5.74 -15.46
N THR A 58 13.13 4.63 -16.00
CA THR A 58 13.41 3.39 -15.29
C THR A 58 14.91 3.17 -15.28
N TYR A 59 15.47 2.77 -14.13
CA TYR A 59 16.91 2.73 -13.90
C TYR A 59 17.34 1.37 -13.37
N SER A 60 18.56 0.93 -13.71
CA SER A 60 19.15 -0.29 -13.14
C SER A 60 19.58 -0.13 -11.69
N GLU A 61 19.86 1.11 -11.27
CA GLU A 61 20.24 1.50 -9.92
C GLU A 61 19.28 2.59 -9.41
N TYR A 62 19.32 2.90 -8.11
CA TYR A 62 18.46 3.95 -7.56
C TYR A 62 19.00 5.34 -7.95
N PRO A 63 18.22 6.16 -8.67
CA PRO A 63 18.61 7.53 -8.95
C PRO A 63 18.42 8.42 -7.72
N LYS A 64 19.08 9.59 -7.72
CA LYS A 64 19.05 10.51 -6.58
C LYS A 64 17.68 11.17 -6.48
N ALA A 65 17.02 11.05 -5.34
CA ALA A 65 15.70 11.60 -5.09
C ALA A 65 15.54 12.05 -3.64
N GLN A 66 14.52 12.89 -3.38
CA GLN A 66 14.14 13.29 -2.01
C GLN A 66 13.48 12.14 -1.23
N ALA A 67 12.92 11.14 -1.91
CA ALA A 67 12.36 9.96 -1.29
C ALA A 67 12.56 8.70 -2.13
N VAL A 68 12.73 7.56 -1.45
CA VAL A 68 12.67 6.23 -2.04
C VAL A 68 11.50 5.49 -1.41
N LEU A 69 10.53 5.10 -2.22
CA LEU A 69 9.34 4.38 -1.82
C LEU A 69 9.47 2.93 -2.29
N ILE A 70 9.30 1.99 -1.37
CA ILE A 70 9.33 0.56 -1.64
C ILE A 70 7.94 0.00 -1.31
N GLY A 71 7.24 -0.52 -2.32
CA GLY A 71 5.94 -1.16 -2.15
C GLY A 71 6.09 -2.65 -1.84
N HIS A 72 5.37 -3.13 -0.84
CA HIS A 72 5.24 -4.55 -0.50
C HIS A 72 3.80 -4.95 -0.69
N GLU A 73 3.49 -5.78 -1.69
CA GLU A 73 2.10 -6.13 -2.03
C GLU A 73 1.59 -7.45 -1.41
N SER A 74 2.47 -8.22 -0.80
CA SER A 74 2.12 -9.51 -0.16
C SER A 74 2.81 -9.71 1.19
N GLY A 75 3.36 -8.62 1.77
CA GLY A 75 4.11 -8.69 3.02
C GLY A 75 3.19 -8.83 4.23
N SER A 76 3.47 -9.80 5.09
CA SER A 76 2.93 -9.85 6.45
C SER A 76 3.63 -8.81 7.33
N VAL A 77 2.97 -8.40 8.41
CA VAL A 77 3.51 -7.46 9.42
C VAL A 77 4.72 -8.06 10.11
N LYS A 78 4.63 -9.35 10.43
CA LYS A 78 5.79 -10.06 10.98
C LYS A 78 6.93 -10.13 9.97
N GLY A 79 6.61 -10.32 8.69
CA GLY A 79 7.58 -10.41 7.60
C GLY A 79 8.40 -9.14 7.43
N ILE A 80 7.78 -7.96 7.54
CA ILE A 80 8.50 -6.70 7.32
C ILE A 80 9.50 -6.39 8.42
N LYS A 81 9.22 -6.74 9.67
CA LYS A 81 10.17 -6.53 10.77
C LYS A 81 11.46 -7.30 10.50
N ASN A 82 11.32 -8.57 10.10
CA ASN A 82 12.44 -9.42 9.73
C ASN A 82 13.17 -8.90 8.49
N TYR A 83 12.44 -8.41 7.49
CA TYR A 83 13.00 -7.81 6.28
C TYR A 83 13.89 -6.60 6.61
N LEU A 84 13.39 -5.67 7.41
CA LEU A 84 14.10 -4.44 7.75
C LEU A 84 15.31 -4.66 8.65
N SER A 85 15.30 -5.71 9.46
CA SER A 85 16.46 -6.11 10.27
C SER A 85 17.43 -7.05 9.53
N HIS A 86 17.13 -7.44 8.29
CA HIS A 86 17.95 -8.43 7.59
C HIS A 86 19.29 -7.83 7.16
N GLU A 87 20.42 -8.50 7.47
CA GLU A 87 21.75 -7.95 7.16
C GLU A 87 21.97 -7.73 5.66
N ALA A 88 21.45 -8.60 4.79
CA ALA A 88 21.51 -8.36 3.35
C ALA A 88 20.78 -7.07 2.93
N TYR A 89 19.63 -6.76 3.56
CA TYR A 89 18.91 -5.51 3.32
C TYR A 89 19.74 -4.31 3.79
N LEU A 90 20.19 -4.33 5.04
CA LEU A 90 21.02 -3.26 5.62
C LEU A 90 22.32 -3.04 4.85
N SER A 91 23.00 -4.11 4.44
CA SER A 91 24.22 -4.06 3.64
C SER A 91 23.98 -3.46 2.26
N SER A 92 22.90 -3.87 1.60
CA SER A 92 22.52 -3.31 0.29
C SER A 92 22.15 -1.83 0.38
N LYS A 93 21.45 -1.42 1.46
CA LYS A 93 21.16 -0.01 1.79
C LYS A 93 22.44 0.80 1.99
N ARG A 94 23.39 0.30 2.79
CA ARG A 94 24.72 0.92 3.02
C ARG A 94 25.51 1.07 1.72
N THR A 95 25.48 0.05 0.85
CA THR A 95 26.16 0.07 -0.45
C THR A 95 25.55 1.10 -1.39
N CYS A 96 24.23 1.21 -1.43
CA CYS A 96 23.55 2.21 -2.25
C CYS A 96 23.86 3.63 -1.75
N ALA A 97 23.84 3.83 -0.44
CA ALA A 97 24.21 5.10 0.19
C ALA A 97 25.67 5.50 -0.10
N SER A 98 26.62 4.55 -0.10
CA SER A 98 28.02 4.85 -0.39
C SER A 98 28.27 5.19 -1.86
N ARG A 99 27.62 4.48 -2.80
CA ARG A 99 27.80 4.69 -4.25
C ARG A 99 27.21 5.99 -4.76
N HIS A 100 26.09 6.42 -4.21
CA HIS A 100 25.32 7.55 -4.76
C HIS A 100 25.25 8.77 -3.84
N GLY A 101 26.00 8.72 -2.73
CA GLY A 101 25.95 9.69 -1.64
C GLY A 101 24.81 9.40 -0.66
N ALA A 102 25.08 9.59 0.63
CA ALA A 102 24.25 9.19 1.79
C ALA A 102 22.79 9.71 1.83
N ALA A 103 22.37 10.49 0.82
CA ALA A 103 21.05 11.10 0.76
C ALA A 103 20.02 10.31 -0.08
N GLN A 104 20.34 9.13 -0.65
CA GLN A 104 19.36 8.33 -1.40
C GLN A 104 18.55 7.36 -0.51
N PHE A 105 19.20 6.76 0.46
CA PHE A 105 18.59 5.93 1.48
C PHE A 105 18.90 6.56 2.81
N ALA A 106 17.90 7.16 3.43
CA ALA A 106 18.07 7.87 4.69
C ALA A 106 18.44 6.91 5.82
N GLU A 107 19.05 7.44 6.87
CA GLU A 107 19.00 6.78 8.18
C GLU A 107 17.54 6.56 8.62
N ASP A 108 16.65 7.49 8.28
CA ASP A 108 15.22 7.44 8.58
C ASP A 108 14.42 6.54 7.61
N THR A 109 13.97 5.40 8.11
CA THR A 109 12.95 4.56 7.46
C THR A 109 11.61 4.79 8.15
N VAL A 110 10.57 5.10 7.36
CA VAL A 110 9.17 5.16 7.82
C VAL A 110 8.34 4.08 7.15
N LEU A 111 7.56 3.36 7.95
CA LEU A 111 6.57 2.41 7.46
C LEU A 111 5.23 3.12 7.21
N VAL A 112 4.66 2.91 6.03
CA VAL A 112 3.30 3.34 5.69
C VAL A 112 2.44 2.11 5.57
N TYR A 113 1.48 1.99 6.48
CA TYR A 113 0.65 0.80 6.63
C TYR A 113 -0.74 1.02 6.04
N ASN A 114 -0.99 0.50 4.84
CA ASN A 114 -2.23 0.75 4.10
C ASN A 114 -3.30 -0.32 4.40
N VAL A 115 -4.39 0.09 5.05
CA VAL A 115 -5.55 -0.76 5.36
C VAL A 115 -6.77 -0.24 4.62
N ARG A 116 -7.48 -1.13 3.94
CA ARG A 116 -8.74 -0.85 3.23
C ARG A 116 -9.86 -1.72 3.76
N ASP A 117 -11.10 -1.26 3.66
CA ASP A 117 -12.25 -2.06 4.08
C ASP A 117 -12.24 -3.48 3.46
N PRO A 118 -12.59 -4.51 4.26
CA PRO A 118 -12.46 -5.90 3.83
C PRO A 118 -13.46 -6.22 2.72
N PHE A 119 -14.65 -5.63 2.75
CA PHE A 119 -15.71 -5.91 1.79
C PHE A 119 -15.27 -5.59 0.36
N ASN A 120 -14.81 -4.36 0.10
CA ASN A 120 -14.36 -3.98 -1.24
C ASN A 120 -13.02 -4.60 -1.63
N SER A 121 -12.10 -4.81 -0.67
CA SER A 121 -10.81 -5.42 -0.98
C SER A 121 -10.96 -6.91 -1.33
N LEU A 122 -11.76 -7.67 -0.57
CA LEU A 122 -12.07 -9.07 -0.86
C LEU A 122 -12.93 -9.23 -2.10
N ALA A 123 -13.90 -8.34 -2.34
CA ALA A 123 -14.67 -8.34 -3.60
C ALA A 123 -13.76 -8.15 -4.80
N SER A 124 -12.80 -7.24 -4.67
CA SER A 124 -11.81 -7.01 -5.71
C SER A 124 -10.84 -8.18 -5.89
N ALA A 125 -10.42 -8.84 -4.81
CA ALA A 125 -9.59 -10.03 -4.87
C ALA A 125 -10.35 -11.19 -5.53
N TRP A 126 -11.62 -11.39 -5.17
CA TRP A 126 -12.47 -12.42 -5.77
C TRP A 126 -12.67 -12.21 -7.26
N LYS A 127 -12.97 -10.96 -7.67
CA LYS A 127 -13.09 -10.60 -9.09
C LYS A 127 -11.81 -10.91 -9.88
N PHE A 128 -10.64 -10.68 -9.29
CA PHE A 128 -9.36 -10.80 -9.97
C PHE A 128 -8.82 -12.23 -9.99
N PHE A 129 -8.77 -12.91 -8.85
CA PHE A 129 -8.14 -14.23 -8.76
C PHE A 129 -9.06 -15.36 -9.21
N ARG A 130 -10.37 -15.25 -8.94
CA ARG A 130 -11.36 -16.33 -9.15
C ARG A 130 -10.92 -17.69 -8.58
N LYS A 131 -10.13 -17.66 -7.49
CA LYS A 131 -9.57 -18.82 -6.80
C LYS A 131 -9.80 -18.69 -5.30
N LYS A 132 -10.51 -19.67 -4.71
CA LYS A 132 -11.00 -19.60 -3.33
C LYS A 132 -9.86 -19.53 -2.31
N ASP A 133 -8.88 -20.40 -2.47
CA ASP A 133 -7.66 -20.48 -1.65
C ASP A 133 -6.91 -19.14 -1.63
N LYS A 134 -6.74 -18.49 -2.79
CA LYS A 134 -6.08 -17.17 -2.87
C LYS A 134 -6.85 -16.09 -2.11
N VAL A 135 -8.17 -16.06 -2.23
CA VAL A 135 -8.99 -15.07 -1.51
C VAL A 135 -9.01 -15.35 -0.01
N LEU A 136 -9.00 -16.61 0.41
CA LEU A 136 -8.93 -16.96 1.83
C LEU A 136 -7.58 -16.56 2.44
N ASN A 137 -6.46 -16.83 1.76
CA ASN A 137 -5.13 -16.35 2.20
C ASN A 137 -5.10 -14.82 2.33
N PHE A 138 -5.75 -14.14 1.38
CA PHE A 138 -5.89 -12.70 1.40
C PHE A 138 -6.73 -12.18 2.55
N SER A 139 -7.82 -12.88 2.91
CA SER A 139 -8.63 -12.55 4.08
C SER A 139 -7.84 -12.70 5.38
N SER A 140 -6.99 -13.73 5.50
CA SER A 140 -6.10 -13.91 6.65
C SER A 140 -5.08 -12.78 6.77
N LEU A 141 -4.51 -12.33 5.65
CA LEU A 141 -3.59 -11.19 5.64
C LEU A 141 -4.29 -9.89 6.03
N TRP A 142 -5.54 -9.68 5.57
CA TRP A 142 -6.34 -8.54 6.01
C TRP A 142 -6.56 -8.54 7.53
N LEU A 143 -6.84 -9.69 8.13
CA LEU A 143 -7.01 -9.82 9.58
C LEU A 143 -5.74 -9.44 10.33
N GLU A 144 -4.56 -9.87 9.86
CA GLU A 144 -3.28 -9.44 10.43
C GLU A 144 -3.16 -7.90 10.43
N TYR A 145 -3.57 -7.26 9.33
CA TYR A 145 -3.52 -5.82 9.19
C TYR A 145 -4.49 -5.06 10.09
N ALA A 146 -5.71 -5.58 10.21
CA ALA A 146 -6.69 -4.98 11.07
C ALA A 146 -6.33 -5.14 12.55
N ARG A 147 -5.76 -6.28 12.96
CA ARG A 147 -5.30 -6.52 14.35
C ARG A 147 -4.17 -5.57 14.77
N GLU A 148 -3.18 -5.38 13.90
CA GLU A 148 -2.09 -4.42 14.16
C GLU A 148 -2.64 -2.99 14.27
N TYR A 149 -3.57 -2.60 13.38
CA TYR A 149 -4.18 -1.26 13.42
C TYR A 149 -4.92 -0.99 14.73
N VAL A 150 -5.67 -1.97 15.25
CA VAL A 150 -6.46 -1.80 16.47
C VAL A 150 -5.68 -2.09 17.77
N GLY A 151 -4.37 -2.39 17.66
CA GLY A 151 -3.50 -2.68 18.80
C GLY A 151 -3.72 -4.05 19.45
N GLU A 152 -4.31 -5.02 18.73
CA GLU A 152 -4.35 -6.42 19.18
C GLU A 152 -2.99 -7.12 19.01
N THR A 153 -2.13 -6.57 18.15
CA THR A 153 -0.72 -6.93 18.00
C THR A 153 0.15 -5.67 18.06
N ASP A 154 1.45 -5.85 18.30
CA ASP A 154 2.40 -4.77 18.56
C ASP A 154 3.68 -4.90 17.70
N HIS A 155 3.58 -5.54 16.54
CA HIS A 155 4.72 -5.89 15.70
C HIS A 155 5.47 -4.65 15.20
N LEU A 156 4.77 -3.53 15.01
CA LEU A 156 5.31 -2.26 14.52
C LEU A 156 5.64 -1.25 15.63
N LYS A 157 5.42 -1.58 16.91
CA LYS A 157 5.54 -0.61 18.02
C LYS A 157 6.91 0.07 18.11
N ASP A 158 7.97 -0.65 17.75
CA ASP A 158 9.36 -0.20 17.83
C ASP A 158 9.85 0.45 16.53
N LEU A 159 9.00 0.52 15.50
CA LEU A 159 9.34 1.03 14.18
C LEU A 159 8.59 2.35 13.92
N PRO A 160 9.25 3.37 13.34
CA PRO A 160 8.55 4.57 12.89
C PRO A 160 7.51 4.20 11.83
N HIS A 161 6.23 4.39 12.15
CA HIS A 161 5.15 3.98 11.25
C HIS A 161 3.97 4.96 11.27
N MET A 162 3.17 4.89 10.21
CA MET A 162 1.87 5.55 10.13
C MET A 162 0.85 4.66 9.44
N PHE A 163 -0.39 4.70 9.94
CA PHE A 163 -1.51 4.00 9.33
C PHE A 163 -2.22 4.88 8.30
N VAL A 164 -2.47 4.31 7.13
CA VAL A 164 -3.30 4.90 6.07
C VAL A 164 -4.56 4.06 5.93
N LEU A 165 -5.68 4.60 6.38
CA LEU A 165 -7.00 4.04 6.08
C LEU A 165 -7.42 4.48 4.68
N PHE A 166 -7.42 3.55 3.72
CA PHE A 166 -7.66 3.84 2.31
C PHE A 166 -8.95 4.62 2.07
N ASN A 167 -10.06 4.21 2.70
CA ASN A 167 -11.36 4.85 2.55
C ASN A 167 -11.34 6.32 3.02
N LYS A 168 -10.68 6.61 4.16
CA LYS A 168 -10.50 7.99 4.64
C LYS A 168 -9.52 8.78 3.77
N TRP A 169 -8.42 8.15 3.32
CA TRP A 169 -7.47 8.73 2.38
C TRP A 169 -8.13 9.14 1.07
N ARG A 170 -9.04 8.31 0.56
CA ARG A 170 -9.79 8.56 -0.66
C ARG A 170 -10.75 9.75 -0.51
N SER A 171 -11.58 9.73 0.53
CA SER A 171 -12.71 10.63 0.70
C SER A 171 -12.38 11.96 1.39
N SER A 172 -11.37 11.99 2.26
CA SER A 172 -11.11 13.15 3.14
C SER A 172 -9.82 13.87 2.81
N LYS A 173 -9.93 15.09 2.29
CA LYS A 173 -8.81 16.01 2.08
C LYS A 173 -8.09 16.35 3.39
N GLU A 174 -8.83 16.51 4.48
CA GLU A 174 -8.24 16.78 5.80
C GLU A 174 -7.45 15.59 6.33
N TYR A 175 -7.93 14.37 6.09
CA TYR A 175 -7.16 13.18 6.43
C TYR A 175 -5.84 13.14 5.66
N ARG A 176 -5.85 13.42 4.34
CA ARG A 176 -4.62 13.51 3.54
C ARG A 176 -3.67 14.62 4.01
N ARG A 177 -4.19 15.79 4.42
CA ARG A 177 -3.39 16.85 5.07
C ARG A 177 -2.71 16.37 6.34
N LYS A 178 -3.43 15.63 7.19
CA LYS A 178 -2.86 15.02 8.41
C LYS A 178 -1.73 14.04 8.06
N LEU A 179 -1.93 13.18 7.06
CA LEU A 179 -0.92 12.21 6.62
C LEU A 179 0.33 12.91 6.06
N ALA A 180 0.18 13.95 5.23
CA ALA A 180 1.31 14.72 4.70
C ALA A 180 2.14 15.37 5.83
N ARG A 181 1.45 15.92 6.85
CA ARG A 181 2.10 16.48 8.04
C ARG A 181 2.84 15.41 8.86
N GLN A 182 2.32 14.19 8.96
CA GLN A 182 3.02 13.07 9.62
C GLN A 182 4.33 12.69 8.90
N LEU A 183 4.38 12.86 7.57
CA LEU A 183 5.59 12.68 6.77
C LEU A 183 6.52 13.92 6.78
N GLY A 184 6.18 14.98 7.51
CA GLY A 184 6.93 16.24 7.53
C GLY A 184 6.91 16.97 6.18
N ARG A 185 5.87 16.78 5.36
CA ARG A 185 5.78 17.36 4.01
C ARG A 185 4.63 18.37 3.89
N PRO A 186 4.81 19.44 3.09
CA PRO A 186 3.70 20.29 2.68
C PRO A 186 2.62 19.45 1.98
N PHE A 187 1.37 19.68 2.35
CA PHE A 187 0.26 18.99 1.71
C PHE A 187 0.12 19.39 0.24
N ASN A 188 -0.01 18.40 -0.63
CA ASN A 188 -0.53 18.58 -1.98
C ASN A 188 -1.21 17.28 -2.46
N ASP A 189 -2.10 17.40 -3.44
CA ASP A 189 -2.85 16.28 -4.03
C ASP A 189 -2.51 16.11 -5.53
N ARG A 190 -1.33 16.56 -5.99
CA ARG A 190 -0.98 16.62 -7.42
C ARG A 190 -1.07 15.26 -8.14
N ASN A 191 -0.98 14.18 -7.36
CA ASN A 191 -1.02 12.80 -7.84
C ASN A 191 -2.23 11.98 -7.38
N LEU A 192 -3.18 12.57 -6.64
CA LEU A 192 -4.28 11.83 -6.00
C LEU A 192 -5.08 10.94 -6.97
N ASN A 193 -5.34 11.43 -8.19
CA ASN A 193 -6.15 10.74 -9.19
C ASN A 193 -5.34 10.15 -10.34
N LYS A 194 -4.01 10.18 -10.24
CA LYS A 194 -3.11 9.58 -11.23
C LYS A 194 -2.85 8.12 -10.85
N MET A 195 -2.84 7.24 -11.83
CA MET A 195 -2.35 5.87 -11.64
C MET A 195 -0.85 5.83 -11.94
N LEU A 196 -0.12 4.94 -11.29
CA LEU A 196 1.26 4.63 -11.69
C LEU A 196 1.24 4.07 -13.11
N GLY A 197 2.15 4.56 -13.97
CA GLY A 197 2.30 4.07 -15.35
C GLY A 197 2.81 2.63 -15.42
N TYR A 198 3.23 2.08 -14.29
CA TYR A 198 3.81 0.76 -14.15
C TYR A 198 2.84 -0.20 -13.43
N GLY A 199 2.63 -1.40 -13.98
CA GLY A 199 1.68 -2.39 -13.44
C GLY A 199 0.69 -2.96 -14.46
N SER A 200 1.18 -3.36 -15.64
CA SER A 200 0.41 -3.97 -16.75
C SER A 200 -0.44 -5.20 -16.38
N GLY A 201 -0.36 -5.70 -15.13
CA GLY A 201 -1.16 -6.82 -14.61
C GLY A 201 -2.41 -6.46 -13.78
N SER A 202 -2.60 -5.20 -13.36
CA SER A 202 -3.77 -4.83 -12.52
C SER A 202 -4.88 -4.22 -13.37
N SER A 203 -5.67 -5.05 -14.07
CA SER A 203 -6.97 -4.69 -14.67
C SER A 203 -7.02 -3.49 -15.64
N PHE A 204 -5.88 -2.86 -15.97
CA PHE A 204 -5.86 -1.57 -16.67
C PHE A 204 -5.07 -1.59 -17.97
N SER A 205 -4.49 -2.73 -18.37
CA SER A 205 -3.90 -2.97 -19.70
C SER A 205 -4.98 -3.07 -20.78
N GLY A 206 -5.47 -1.89 -21.15
CA GLY A 206 -6.07 -1.60 -22.44
C GLY A 206 -5.50 -0.24 -22.82
N THR A 207 -4.66 -0.25 -23.84
CA THR A 207 -4.07 0.87 -24.61
C THR A 207 -4.65 2.25 -24.36
N THR A 208 -3.75 3.23 -24.18
CA THR A 208 -3.94 4.69 -24.26
C THR A 208 -4.99 5.28 -23.31
N HIS A 209 -4.70 6.46 -22.79
CA HIS A 209 -5.44 7.17 -21.71
C HIS A 209 -5.01 6.72 -20.32
N GLN A 210 -4.30 7.61 -19.62
CA GLN A 210 -4.21 7.61 -18.16
C GLN A 210 -5.65 7.51 -17.62
N LYS A 211 -6.05 6.31 -17.19
CA LYS A 211 -7.40 6.09 -16.66
C LYS A 211 -7.49 6.91 -15.39
N ASP A 212 -8.40 7.88 -15.39
CA ASP A 212 -8.66 8.75 -14.25
C ASP A 212 -9.16 7.89 -13.08
N ALA A 213 -8.35 7.79 -12.02
CA ALA A 213 -8.69 6.99 -10.84
C ALA A 213 -9.94 7.53 -10.13
N SER A 214 -10.34 8.79 -10.37
CA SER A 214 -11.57 9.38 -9.83
C SER A 214 -12.85 8.66 -10.30
N LYS A 215 -12.82 8.03 -11.48
CA LYS A 215 -14.00 7.40 -12.12
C LYS A 215 -14.26 5.96 -11.69
N LEU A 216 -13.43 5.39 -10.83
CA LEU A 216 -13.58 4.02 -10.38
C LEU A 216 -14.47 3.95 -9.15
N ASP A 217 -15.56 3.19 -9.24
CA ASP A 217 -16.34 2.80 -8.07
C ASP A 217 -15.58 1.73 -7.27
N VAL A 218 -14.79 2.21 -6.31
CA VAL A 218 -13.94 1.38 -5.46
C VAL A 218 -14.59 1.10 -4.11
N GLU A 219 -15.68 1.78 -3.76
CA GLU A 219 -16.31 1.70 -2.43
C GLU A 219 -17.59 0.86 -2.43
N ASN A 220 -18.13 0.50 -3.61
CA ASN A 220 -19.31 -0.36 -3.74
C ASN A 220 -19.05 -1.67 -4.50
N ARG A 221 -17.79 -2.11 -4.61
CA ARG A 221 -17.42 -3.37 -5.29
C ARG A 221 -18.07 -4.60 -4.66
N TRP A 222 -18.36 -4.56 -3.37
CA TRP A 222 -19.01 -5.65 -2.66
C TRP A 222 -20.44 -5.91 -3.16
N LYS A 223 -21.16 -4.89 -3.68
CA LYS A 223 -22.53 -5.04 -4.20
C LYS A 223 -22.61 -6.05 -5.35
N THR A 224 -21.56 -6.14 -6.17
CA THR A 224 -21.49 -7.13 -7.26
C THR A 224 -21.50 -8.58 -6.77
N PHE A 225 -21.11 -8.81 -5.51
CA PHE A 225 -21.00 -10.13 -4.91
C PHE A 225 -21.89 -10.29 -3.70
N GLU A 226 -22.83 -9.37 -3.47
CA GLU A 226 -23.66 -9.38 -2.27
C GLU A 226 -24.52 -10.63 -2.13
N ASP A 227 -24.76 -11.36 -3.24
CA ASP A 227 -25.45 -12.65 -3.28
C ASP A 227 -24.57 -13.84 -3.69
N ASP A 228 -23.27 -13.63 -3.88
CA ASP A 228 -22.33 -14.72 -4.21
C ASP A 228 -22.11 -15.61 -2.97
N PRO A 229 -22.44 -16.92 -3.02
CA PRO A 229 -22.35 -17.80 -1.85
C PRO A 229 -20.94 -17.96 -1.31
N PHE A 230 -19.93 -17.97 -2.19
CA PHE A 230 -18.55 -18.06 -1.73
C PHE A 230 -18.14 -16.78 -1.02
N TYR A 231 -18.47 -15.63 -1.60
CA TYR A 231 -18.15 -14.32 -1.00
C TYR A 231 -18.80 -14.15 0.38
N LYS A 232 -20.10 -14.47 0.53
CA LYS A 232 -20.78 -14.49 1.85
C LYS A 232 -20.06 -15.40 2.84
N SER A 233 -19.71 -16.61 2.40
CA SER A 233 -19.08 -17.61 3.27
C SER A 233 -17.74 -17.18 3.86
N ILE A 234 -17.03 -16.21 3.25
CA ILE A 234 -15.79 -15.67 3.82
C ILE A 234 -16.07 -15.00 5.17
N PHE A 235 -17.13 -14.19 5.24
CA PHE A 235 -17.50 -13.42 6.43
C PHE A 235 -18.21 -14.29 7.46
N GLU A 236 -19.07 -15.22 7.02
CA GLU A 236 -19.75 -16.17 7.91
C GLU A 236 -18.76 -17.10 8.64
N LYS A 237 -17.72 -17.57 7.93
CA LYS A 237 -16.69 -18.45 8.51
C LYS A 237 -15.62 -17.70 9.29
N GLN A 238 -15.49 -16.39 9.07
CA GLN A 238 -14.52 -15.51 9.73
C GLN A 238 -15.23 -14.25 10.23
N PRO A 239 -16.15 -14.36 11.22
CA PRO A 239 -16.93 -13.22 11.71
C PRO A 239 -16.06 -12.10 12.29
N GLU A 240 -14.84 -12.44 12.70
CA GLU A 240 -13.86 -11.46 13.15
C GLU A 240 -13.51 -10.41 12.09
N ILE A 241 -13.61 -10.72 10.78
CA ILE A 241 -13.46 -9.73 9.70
C ILE A 241 -14.48 -8.60 9.88
N VAL A 242 -15.74 -8.95 10.19
CA VAL A 242 -16.84 -8.00 10.37
C VAL A 242 -16.61 -7.18 11.64
N ARG A 243 -16.30 -7.83 12.76
CA ARG A 243 -15.96 -7.18 14.04
C ARG A 243 -14.83 -6.16 13.89
N LEU A 244 -13.72 -6.55 13.26
CA LEU A 244 -12.58 -5.67 13.06
C LEU A 244 -12.89 -4.58 12.03
N SER A 245 -13.68 -4.85 10.99
CA SER A 245 -14.10 -3.80 10.06
C SER A 245 -14.85 -2.68 10.79
N LYS A 246 -15.76 -3.04 11.69
CA LYS A 246 -16.49 -2.07 12.51
C LYS A 246 -15.54 -1.25 13.37
N ARG A 247 -14.51 -1.85 13.96
CA ARG A 247 -13.52 -1.12 14.78
C ARG A 247 -12.58 -0.22 13.96
N VAL A 248 -12.16 -0.66 12.78
CA VAL A 248 -11.19 0.07 11.94
C VAL A 248 -11.87 1.18 11.14
N PHE A 249 -13.04 0.89 10.55
CA PHE A 249 -13.70 1.76 9.57
C PHE A 249 -15.03 2.34 10.05
N ASP A 250 -15.53 1.92 11.20
CA ASP A 250 -16.90 2.23 11.67
C ASP A 250 -17.99 1.83 10.68
N PHE A 251 -17.71 0.81 9.84
CA PHE A 251 -18.56 0.43 8.72
C PHE A 251 -18.67 -1.09 8.56
N VAL A 252 -19.91 -1.54 8.37
CA VAL A 252 -20.31 -2.88 7.92
C VAL A 252 -21.46 -2.70 6.93
N PRO A 253 -21.44 -3.34 5.75
CA PRO A 253 -22.54 -3.25 4.78
C PRO A 253 -23.78 -4.03 5.25
N PRO A 254 -25.00 -3.61 4.87
CA PRO A 254 -26.24 -4.23 5.33
C PRO A 254 -26.32 -5.76 5.23
N PRO A 255 -25.86 -6.42 4.13
CA PRO A 255 -25.91 -7.88 4.05
C PRO A 255 -25.08 -8.61 5.12
N PHE A 256 -24.16 -7.92 5.80
CA PHE A 256 -23.25 -8.49 6.78
C PHE A 256 -23.44 -7.94 8.20
N GLU A 257 -24.39 -7.02 8.41
CA GLU A 257 -24.66 -6.42 9.74
C GLU A 257 -25.13 -7.46 10.76
N HIS A 258 -25.79 -8.53 10.31
CA HIS A 258 -26.25 -9.63 11.16
C HIS A 258 -25.11 -10.47 11.78
N LEU A 259 -23.86 -10.23 11.37
CA LEU A 259 -22.66 -10.92 11.86
C LEU A 259 -21.90 -10.13 12.96
N LEU A 260 -22.44 -8.98 13.39
CA LEU A 260 -21.87 -8.15 14.46
C LEU A 260 -22.15 -8.70 15.87
#